data_AF-A0A7V7G2L9-F1
#
_entry.id   AF-A0A7V7G2L9-F1
#
_cell.length_a   1.000
_cell.length_b   1.000
_cell.length_c   1.000
_cell.angle_alpha   90.00
_cell.angle_beta   90.00
_cell.angle_gamma   90.00
#
_symmetry.space_group_name_H-M   'P 1'
#
loop_
_entity.id
_entity.type
_entity.pdbx_description
1 polymer ?
#
loop_
_entity_poly.entity_id
_entity_poly.type
_entity_poly.pdbx_seq_one_letter_code
_entity_poly.pdbx_strand_id
1 'polypeptide(L)'
;MNADTQISLDELHQAILDQIAAAFPELATVADYPDDRQRILAPAALIELTSMPAAPDDDPGTGQLALELQFELRYVVGFRGDNQGRVIRRNTAALAHFIQHNQWELPVEPARVLVCEPDVFSPELDQYHVWRIEWAQIVHIGANEWIDDGETPTEVWVGVSPLIGPENEEFYTRQDGSQYEEGSA
;
A
#
# COMPACT_ATOMS: atom_id res chain seq x y z
N MET A 1 -4.84 -18.88 6.21
CA MET A 1 -4.41 -17.69 6.97
C MET A 1 -4.83 -16.51 6.12
N ASN A 2 -5.87 -15.78 6.51
CA ASN A 2 -6.31 -14.61 5.77
C ASN A 2 -5.25 -13.53 5.96
N ALA A 3 -4.77 -12.92 4.87
CA ALA A 3 -3.77 -11.88 4.97
C ALA A 3 -4.41 -10.65 5.63
N ASP A 4 -3.78 -10.13 6.67
CA ASP A 4 -4.14 -8.84 7.25
C ASP A 4 -3.56 -7.74 6.36
N THR A 5 -4.37 -7.27 5.42
CA THR A 5 -3.99 -6.24 4.44
C THR A 5 -4.60 -4.87 4.75
N GLN A 6 -5.14 -4.70 5.96
CA GLN A 6 -5.69 -3.42 6.37
C GLN A 6 -4.60 -2.35 6.41
N ILE A 7 -4.89 -1.20 5.80
CA ILE A 7 -4.00 -0.04 5.82
C ILE A 7 -4.76 1.27 6.04
N SER A 8 -4.12 2.24 6.69
CA SER A 8 -4.56 3.64 6.71
C SER A 8 -3.94 4.42 5.56
N LEU A 9 -4.74 5.27 4.90
CA LEU A 9 -4.21 6.18 3.87
C LEU A 9 -3.20 7.17 4.44
N ASP A 10 -3.38 7.62 5.69
CA ASP A 10 -2.43 8.51 6.37
C ASP A 10 -1.08 7.81 6.58
N GLU A 11 -1.10 6.53 6.98
CA GLU A 11 0.12 5.73 7.15
C GLU A 11 0.82 5.49 5.82
N LEU A 12 0.07 5.22 4.76
CA LEU A 12 0.62 5.06 3.41
C LEU A 12 1.27 6.35 2.91
N HIS A 13 0.58 7.49 3.05
CA HIS A 13 1.12 8.80 2.69
C HIS A 13 2.44 9.07 3.44
N GLN A 14 2.44 8.90 4.77
CA GLN A 14 3.62 9.14 5.58
C GLN A 14 4.77 8.19 5.22
N ALA A 15 4.49 6.90 4.99
CA ALA A 15 5.51 5.92 4.61
C ALA A 15 6.16 6.25 3.26
N ILE A 16 5.36 6.69 2.28
CA ILE A 16 5.87 7.15 0.97
C ILE A 16 6.81 8.35 1.17
N LEU A 17 6.39 9.36 1.93
CA LEU A 17 7.19 10.57 2.19
C LEU A 17 8.52 10.23 2.88
N ASP A 18 8.46 9.46 3.97
CA ASP A 18 9.63 9.12 4.77
C ASP A 18 10.65 8.30 3.97
N GLN A 19 10.18 7.32 3.19
CA GLN A 19 11.07 6.46 2.41
C GLN A 19 11.68 7.18 1.23
N ILE A 20 10.94 8.06 0.55
CA ILE A 20 11.51 8.91 -0.50
C ILE A 20 12.55 9.87 0.09
N ALA A 21 12.25 10.53 1.21
CA ALA A 21 13.19 11.42 1.88
C ALA A 21 14.47 10.69 2.33
N ALA A 22 14.34 9.47 2.85
CA ALA A 22 15.47 8.64 3.26
C ALA A 22 16.32 8.16 2.07
N ALA A 23 15.69 7.76 0.96
CA ALA A 23 16.37 7.27 -0.23
C ALA A 23 17.03 8.39 -1.06
N PHE A 24 16.49 9.61 -1.00
CA PHE A 24 16.93 10.77 -1.79
C PHE A 24 17.23 11.98 -0.89
N PRO A 25 18.30 11.90 -0.06
CA PRO A 25 18.65 12.96 0.90
C PRO A 25 19.06 14.29 0.25
N GLU A 26 19.24 14.34 -1.08
CA GLU A 26 19.45 15.57 -1.83
C GLU A 26 18.18 16.40 -2.04
N LEU A 27 17.01 15.83 -1.80
CA LEU A 27 15.74 16.54 -1.85
C LEU A 27 15.65 17.48 -0.64
N ALA A 28 15.49 18.78 -0.93
CA ALA A 28 15.28 19.79 0.11
C ALA A 28 13.83 19.80 0.62
N THR A 29 12.88 19.29 -0.17
CA THR A 29 11.48 19.15 0.21
C THR A 29 10.93 17.80 -0.28
N VAL A 30 10.31 17.05 0.61
CA VAL A 30 9.46 15.89 0.28
C VAL A 30 8.16 16.10 1.03
N ALA A 31 7.07 16.33 0.31
CA ALA A 31 5.79 16.70 0.90
C ALA A 31 4.62 16.26 0.02
N ASP A 32 3.46 16.06 0.63
CA ASP A 32 2.19 15.92 -0.06
C ASP A 32 1.31 17.17 0.15
N TYR A 33 0.45 17.45 -0.83
CA TYR A 33 -0.51 18.58 -0.81
C TYR A 33 0.05 19.90 -0.26
N PRO A 34 1.19 20.41 -0.79
CA PRO A 34 1.77 21.65 -0.30
C PRO A 34 0.79 22.82 -0.50
N ASP A 35 0.63 23.68 0.51
CA ASP A 35 -0.15 24.92 0.37
C ASP A 35 0.51 25.82 -0.70
N ASP A 36 -0.25 26.28 -1.68
CA ASP A 36 0.19 27.17 -2.76
C ASP A 36 0.91 28.44 -2.26
N ARG A 37 0.69 28.83 -1.00
CA ARG A 37 1.33 29.98 -0.35
C ARG A 37 2.72 29.68 0.20
N GLN A 38 3.11 28.42 0.29
CA GLN A 38 4.37 28.00 0.88
C GLN A 38 5.49 27.99 -0.16
N ARG A 39 6.65 28.55 0.23
CA ARG A 39 7.81 28.55 -0.64
C ARG A 39 8.42 27.15 -0.70
N ILE A 40 8.28 26.49 -1.84
CA ILE A 40 8.88 25.18 -2.09
C ILE A 40 10.39 25.34 -2.29
N LEU A 41 11.18 24.60 -1.49
CA LEU A 41 12.64 24.56 -1.62
C LEU A 41 13.03 23.43 -2.56
N ALA A 42 13.51 23.78 -3.75
CA ALA A 42 14.00 22.83 -4.74
C ALA A 42 15.46 22.38 -4.43
N PRO A 43 15.87 21.13 -4.75
CA PRO A 43 15.07 20.07 -5.37
C PRO A 43 13.94 19.56 -4.48
N ALA A 44 12.76 19.34 -5.05
CA ALA A 44 11.59 18.89 -4.31
C ALA A 44 10.89 17.70 -4.98
N ALA A 45 10.28 16.83 -4.17
CA ALA A 45 9.32 15.83 -4.60
C ALA A 45 7.97 16.14 -3.93
N LEU A 46 6.96 16.44 -4.75
CA LEU A 46 5.63 16.83 -4.30
C LEU A 46 4.63 15.76 -4.72
N ILE A 47 3.87 15.23 -3.77
CA ILE A 47 3.05 14.03 -3.98
C ILE A 47 1.56 14.37 -3.83
N GLU A 48 0.74 13.79 -4.71
CA GLU A 48 -0.71 13.91 -4.67
C GLU A 48 -1.34 12.55 -4.99
N LEU A 49 -2.41 12.18 -4.28
CA LEU A 49 -3.29 11.09 -4.68
C LEU A 49 -4.36 11.66 -5.62
N THR A 50 -4.30 11.32 -6.90
CA THR A 50 -5.13 11.94 -7.94
C THR A 50 -6.44 11.20 -8.18
N SER A 51 -6.49 9.90 -7.91
CA SER A 51 -7.69 9.08 -8.10
C SER A 51 -7.67 7.80 -7.26
N MET A 52 -8.86 7.26 -6.99
CA MET A 52 -9.08 6.01 -6.25
C MET A 52 -10.23 5.19 -6.86
N PRO A 53 -10.12 4.71 -8.11
CA PRO A 53 -11.09 3.78 -8.67
C PRO A 53 -11.19 2.50 -7.84
N ALA A 54 -12.41 1.94 -7.76
CA ALA A 54 -12.61 0.62 -7.20
C ALA A 54 -11.95 -0.45 -8.09
N ALA A 55 -11.37 -1.47 -7.46
CA ALA A 55 -10.69 -2.58 -8.12
C ALA A 55 -11.38 -3.91 -7.75
N PRO A 56 -12.59 -4.19 -8.30
CA PRO A 56 -13.40 -5.34 -7.88
C PRO A 56 -12.74 -6.69 -8.19
N ASP A 57 -11.84 -6.75 -9.17
CA ASP A 57 -11.10 -7.96 -9.51
C ASP A 57 -10.00 -8.29 -8.47
N ASP A 58 -9.64 -7.33 -7.61
CA ASP A 58 -8.67 -7.43 -6.53
C ASP A 58 -9.34 -7.48 -5.13
N ASP A 59 -10.65 -7.75 -5.10
CA ASP A 59 -11.42 -7.91 -3.86
C ASP A 59 -10.92 -9.13 -3.07
N PRO A 60 -10.44 -8.95 -1.83
CA PRO A 60 -9.91 -10.02 -1.01
C PRO A 60 -11.00 -10.97 -0.44
N GLY A 61 -12.29 -10.63 -0.60
CA GLY A 61 -13.41 -11.36 -0.02
C GLY A 61 -13.54 -11.18 1.50
N THR A 62 -12.85 -10.19 2.06
CA THR A 62 -12.74 -10.00 3.52
C THR A 62 -13.66 -8.92 4.10
N GLY A 63 -14.55 -8.36 3.28
CA GLY A 63 -15.35 -7.18 3.62
C GLY A 63 -14.62 -5.84 3.43
N GLN A 64 -13.32 -5.89 3.08
CA GLN A 64 -12.53 -4.70 2.75
C GLN A 64 -12.83 -4.20 1.33
N LEU A 65 -12.70 -2.89 1.12
CA LEU A 65 -12.82 -2.27 -0.20
C LEU A 65 -11.46 -2.25 -0.90
N ALA A 66 -11.35 -2.96 -2.02
CA ALA A 66 -10.20 -2.88 -2.91
C ALA A 66 -10.23 -1.60 -3.77
N LEU A 67 -9.15 -0.81 -3.70
CA LEU A 67 -8.96 0.42 -4.48
C LEU A 67 -7.63 0.37 -5.24
N GLU A 68 -7.63 0.84 -6.49
CA GLU A 68 -6.38 1.15 -7.21
C GLU A 68 -6.06 2.63 -7.03
N LEU A 69 -5.19 2.93 -6.08
CA LEU A 69 -4.73 4.31 -5.83
C LEU A 69 -3.86 4.77 -7.00
N GLN A 70 -4.15 5.95 -7.55
CA GLN A 70 -3.32 6.60 -8.55
C GLN A 70 -2.63 7.81 -7.92
N PHE A 71 -1.30 7.72 -7.79
CA PHE A 71 -0.49 8.79 -7.27
C PHE A 71 0.26 9.52 -8.37
N GLU A 72 0.49 10.80 -8.15
CA GLU A 72 1.33 11.65 -8.95
C GLU A 72 2.44 12.24 -8.05
N LEU A 73 3.68 12.23 -8.55
CA LEU A 73 4.80 12.94 -7.95
C LEU A 73 5.39 13.92 -8.95
N ARG A 74 5.47 15.19 -8.55
CA ARG A 74 6.18 16.25 -9.29
C ARG A 74 7.57 16.44 -8.70
N TYR A 75 8.58 16.10 -9.49
CA TYR A 75 9.99 16.34 -9.19
C TYR A 75 10.39 17.72 -9.72
N VAL A 76 10.67 18.66 -8.81
CA VAL A 76 10.88 20.07 -9.09
C VAL A 76 12.35 20.43 -8.87
N VAL A 77 13.00 21.05 -9.86
CA VAL A 77 14.36 21.62 -9.71
C VAL A 77 14.43 23.05 -10.23
N GLY A 78 15.30 23.86 -9.62
CA GLY A 78 15.59 25.20 -10.10
C GLY A 78 16.31 25.22 -11.46
N PHE A 79 16.20 26.33 -12.17
CA PHE A 79 16.86 26.55 -13.48
C PHE A 79 18.38 26.81 -13.41
N ARG A 80 18.96 26.95 -12.22
CA ARG A 80 20.38 27.33 -12.07
C ARG A 80 21.28 26.10 -12.06
N GLY A 81 22.08 25.94 -13.11
CA GLY A 81 23.13 24.92 -13.20
C GLY A 81 23.42 24.48 -14.63
N ASP A 82 24.66 24.09 -14.90
CA ASP A 82 25.03 23.49 -16.19
C ASP A 82 24.46 22.06 -16.31
N ASN A 83 24.02 21.66 -17.50
CA ASN A 83 23.47 20.33 -17.79
C ASN A 83 22.21 19.93 -17.00
N GLN A 84 21.43 20.89 -16.51
CA GLN A 84 20.27 20.63 -15.64
C GLN A 84 19.22 19.70 -16.26
N GLY A 85 19.05 19.75 -17.59
CA GLY A 85 18.16 18.84 -18.31
C GLY A 85 18.58 17.36 -18.28
N ARG A 86 19.88 17.05 -18.17
CA ARG A 86 20.35 15.66 -18.00
C ARG A 86 20.22 15.21 -16.55
N VAL A 87 20.53 16.11 -15.61
CA VAL A 87 20.47 15.83 -14.17
C VAL A 87 19.04 15.48 -13.75
N ILE A 88 18.05 16.31 -14.13
CA ILE A 88 16.65 16.06 -13.77
C ILE A 88 16.19 14.70 -14.31
N ARG A 89 16.45 14.40 -15.59
CA ARG A 89 16.07 13.11 -16.21
C ARG A 89 16.66 11.91 -15.49
N ARG A 90 17.95 11.98 -15.11
CA ARG A 90 18.60 10.91 -14.36
C ARG A 90 17.97 10.73 -12.98
N ASN A 91 17.76 11.83 -12.26
CA ASN A 91 17.23 11.78 -10.90
C ASN A 91 15.77 11.31 -10.88
N THR A 92 14.93 11.82 -11.79
CA THR A 92 13.54 11.38 -11.94
C THR A 92 13.46 9.91 -12.36
N ALA A 93 14.33 9.43 -13.26
CA ALA A 93 14.37 8.01 -13.60
C ALA A 93 14.79 7.13 -12.41
N ALA A 94 15.73 7.59 -11.58
CA ALA A 94 16.12 6.89 -10.36
C ALA A 94 14.98 6.84 -9.33
N LEU A 95 14.25 7.94 -9.16
CA LEU A 95 13.08 8.00 -8.29
C LEU A 95 11.94 7.10 -8.80
N ALA A 96 11.65 7.10 -10.09
CA ALA A 96 10.68 6.21 -10.70
C ALA A 96 11.08 4.73 -10.50
N HIS A 97 12.35 4.39 -10.68
CA HIS A 97 12.85 3.04 -10.40
C HIS A 97 12.70 2.67 -8.92
N PHE A 98 12.91 3.61 -7.99
CA PHE A 98 12.71 3.37 -6.57
C PHE A 98 11.25 3.12 -6.19
N ILE A 99 10.32 3.84 -6.84
CA ILE A 99 8.87 3.65 -6.66
C ILE A 99 8.44 2.29 -7.24
N GLN A 100 8.99 1.90 -8.39
CA GLN A 100 8.63 0.65 -9.06
C GLN A 100 8.83 -0.57 -8.13
N HIS A 101 7.74 -1.33 -7.93
CA HIS A 101 7.63 -2.47 -7.02
C HIS A 101 7.73 -2.17 -5.52
N ASN A 102 7.74 -0.91 -5.11
CA ASN A 102 7.79 -0.58 -3.69
C ASN A 102 6.43 -0.85 -3.01
N GLN A 103 6.48 -1.41 -1.81
CA GLN A 103 5.31 -1.67 -0.94
C GLN A 103 5.35 -0.80 0.32
N TRP A 104 6.37 0.04 0.46
CA TRP A 104 6.52 1.00 1.55
C TRP A 104 6.59 0.34 2.94
N GLU A 105 7.05 -0.90 3.02
CA GLU A 105 7.01 -1.71 4.26
C GLU A 105 5.58 -1.85 4.85
N LEU A 106 4.57 -1.68 4.00
CA LEU A 106 3.15 -1.79 4.34
C LEU A 106 2.51 -2.97 3.58
N PRO A 107 1.38 -3.50 4.05
CA PRO A 107 0.72 -4.65 3.44
C PRO A 107 -0.13 -4.24 2.22
N VAL A 108 0.52 -3.64 1.23
CA VAL A 108 -0.08 -3.18 -0.04
C VAL A 108 0.55 -3.90 -1.22
N GLU A 109 -0.14 -3.94 -2.36
CA GLU A 109 0.45 -4.52 -3.58
C GLU A 109 1.65 -3.68 -4.07
N PRO A 110 2.60 -4.25 -4.84
CA PRO A 110 3.74 -3.49 -5.34
C PRO A 110 3.31 -2.34 -6.26
N ALA A 111 3.85 -1.13 -6.03
CA ALA A 111 3.59 0.03 -6.89
C ALA A 111 4.03 -0.21 -8.35
N ARG A 112 3.23 0.29 -9.29
CA ARG A 112 3.46 0.17 -10.75
C ARG A 112 3.54 1.55 -11.39
N VAL A 113 4.73 1.95 -11.80
CA VAL A 113 4.94 3.22 -12.51
C VAL A 113 4.25 3.16 -13.88
N LEU A 114 3.45 4.17 -14.17
CA LEU A 114 2.68 4.32 -15.40
C LEU A 114 3.32 5.34 -16.33
N VAL A 115 3.77 6.48 -15.78
CA VAL A 115 4.27 7.63 -16.53
C VAL A 115 5.52 8.18 -15.86
N CYS A 116 6.48 8.65 -16.66
CA CYS A 116 7.62 9.43 -16.23
C CYS A 116 8.01 10.40 -17.35
N GLU A 117 7.54 11.65 -17.26
CA GLU A 117 7.62 12.61 -18.37
C GLU A 117 7.78 14.07 -17.90
N PRO A 118 8.20 15.00 -18.76
CA PRO A 118 8.18 16.42 -18.43
C PRO A 118 6.75 16.89 -18.15
N ASP A 119 6.56 17.62 -17.06
CA ASP A 119 5.31 18.32 -16.82
C ASP A 119 5.34 19.67 -17.53
N VAL A 120 4.39 19.86 -18.46
CA VAL A 120 4.28 21.05 -19.31
C VAL A 120 3.07 21.92 -18.95
N PHE A 121 2.33 21.59 -17.89
CA PHE A 121 1.02 22.17 -17.60
C PHE A 121 0.88 22.71 -16.16
N SER A 122 1.99 23.06 -15.51
CA SER A 122 2.02 23.64 -14.16
C SER A 122 2.42 25.12 -14.18
N PRO A 123 1.50 26.07 -14.48
CA PRO A 123 1.77 27.52 -14.50
C PRO A 123 2.43 28.06 -13.22
N GLU A 124 2.09 27.47 -12.08
CA GLU A 124 2.61 27.86 -10.77
C GLU A 124 4.11 27.52 -10.60
N LEU A 125 4.59 26.58 -11.42
CA LEU A 125 5.96 26.11 -11.46
C LEU A 125 6.70 26.55 -12.74
N ASP A 126 6.20 27.55 -13.47
CA ASP A 126 6.82 28.09 -14.69
C ASP A 126 8.28 28.54 -14.47
N GLN A 127 8.66 28.81 -13.22
CA GLN A 127 10.03 29.14 -12.81
C GLN A 127 10.92 27.92 -12.46
N TYR A 128 10.47 26.69 -12.73
CA TYR A 128 11.18 25.45 -12.46
C TYR A 128 11.20 24.50 -13.66
N HIS A 129 12.13 23.55 -13.65
CA HIS A 129 11.99 22.33 -14.44
C HIS A 129 11.23 21.30 -13.61
N VAL A 130 10.12 20.81 -14.16
CA VAL A 130 9.25 19.83 -13.50
C VAL A 130 9.18 18.56 -14.34
N TRP A 131 9.33 17.42 -13.68
CA TRP A 131 9.00 16.12 -14.24
C TRP A 131 7.96 15.45 -13.36
N ARG A 132 7.01 14.79 -14.00
CA ARG A 132 5.96 14.05 -13.35
C ARG A 132 6.25 12.55 -13.42
N ILE A 133 6.04 11.88 -12.30
CA ILE A 133 5.97 10.42 -12.21
C ILE A 133 4.54 10.07 -11.77
N GLU A 134 3.87 9.17 -12.48
CA GLU A 134 2.59 8.61 -12.03
C GLU A 134 2.77 7.12 -11.75
N TRP A 135 2.12 6.63 -10.69
CA TRP A 135 2.05 5.19 -10.40
C TRP A 135 0.68 4.79 -9.87
N ALA A 136 0.35 3.51 -10.06
CA ALA A 136 -0.83 2.88 -9.49
C ALA A 136 -0.43 1.85 -8.43
N GLN A 137 -1.27 1.67 -7.40
CA GLN A 137 -1.04 0.70 -6.32
C GLN A 137 -2.37 0.22 -5.72
N ILE A 138 -2.54 -1.10 -5.60
CA ILE A 138 -3.74 -1.69 -4.99
C ILE A 138 -3.61 -1.69 -3.47
N VAL A 139 -4.68 -1.27 -2.80
CA VAL A 139 -4.81 -1.29 -1.34
C VAL A 139 -6.19 -1.82 -0.93
N HIS A 140 -6.28 -2.33 0.31
CA HIS A 140 -7.53 -2.79 0.91
C HIS A 140 -7.90 -1.91 2.11
N ILE A 141 -9.01 -1.16 1.97
CA ILE A 141 -9.48 -0.21 2.98
C ILE A 141 -10.63 -0.80 3.79
N GLY A 142 -10.60 -0.59 5.11
CA GLY A 142 -11.61 -1.07 6.04
C GLY A 142 -11.13 -2.25 6.88
N ALA A 143 -11.96 -2.66 7.85
CA ALA A 143 -11.67 -3.78 8.72
C ALA A 143 -11.82 -5.10 7.97
N ASN A 144 -10.92 -6.05 8.23
CA ASN A 144 -11.07 -7.41 7.77
C ASN A 144 -12.07 -8.16 8.69
N GLU A 145 -13.22 -8.54 8.15
CA GLU A 145 -14.30 -9.21 8.88
C GLU A 145 -13.99 -10.66 9.26
N TRP A 146 -12.89 -11.22 8.75
CA TRP A 146 -12.46 -12.61 8.99
C TRP A 146 -11.21 -12.72 9.84
N ILE A 147 -10.78 -11.62 10.49
CA ILE A 147 -9.85 -11.72 11.62
C ILE A 147 -10.65 -12.34 12.76
N ASP A 148 -10.44 -13.63 12.96
CA ASP A 148 -11.05 -14.42 14.03
C ASP A 148 -10.68 -13.79 15.38
N ASP A 149 -11.65 -13.21 16.08
CA ASP A 149 -11.55 -12.94 17.52
C ASP A 149 -11.76 -14.23 18.34
N GLY A 150 -12.02 -15.35 17.66
CA GLY A 150 -12.38 -16.63 18.20
C GLY A 150 -11.31 -17.22 19.10
N GLU A 151 -11.72 -17.52 20.33
CA GLU A 151 -10.99 -18.42 21.20
C GLU A 151 -10.72 -19.72 20.45
N THR A 152 -9.44 -20.07 20.32
CA THR A 152 -9.06 -21.36 19.76
C THR A 152 -9.71 -22.46 20.60
N PRO A 153 -10.59 -23.32 20.04
CA PRO A 153 -11.25 -24.36 20.81
C PRO A 153 -10.21 -25.27 21.46
N THR A 154 -10.18 -25.30 22.80
CA THR A 154 -9.23 -26.14 23.54
C THR A 154 -9.70 -27.60 23.63
N GLU A 155 -11.01 -27.81 23.47
CA GLU A 155 -11.64 -29.12 23.55
C GLU A 155 -12.69 -29.27 22.45
N VAL A 156 -12.73 -30.43 21.80
CA VAL A 156 -13.74 -30.79 20.81
C VAL A 156 -14.49 -32.02 21.31
N TRP A 157 -15.82 -31.89 21.42
CA TRP A 157 -16.72 -32.97 21.84
C TRP A 157 -17.69 -33.30 20.71
N VAL A 158 -17.85 -34.58 20.40
CA VAL A 158 -18.69 -35.05 19.27
C VAL A 158 -19.84 -35.92 19.79
N GLY A 159 -21.07 -35.53 19.43
CA GLY A 159 -22.29 -36.30 19.65
C GLY A 159 -22.89 -36.83 18.35
N VAL A 160 -23.66 -37.91 18.41
CA VAL A 160 -24.28 -38.56 17.24
C VAL A 160 -25.80 -38.68 17.44
N SER A 161 -26.58 -38.22 16.46
CA SER A 161 -28.03 -38.33 16.48
C SER A 161 -28.50 -39.79 16.63
N PRO A 162 -29.51 -40.10 17.48
CA PRO A 162 -30.40 -39.15 18.15
C PRO A 162 -29.92 -38.65 19.53
N LEU A 163 -28.74 -39.07 20.00
CA LEU A 163 -28.21 -38.73 21.33
C LEU A 163 -27.43 -37.41 21.31
N ILE A 164 -28.15 -36.34 20.96
CA ILE A 164 -27.63 -34.96 20.94
C ILE A 164 -28.54 -34.04 21.75
N GLY A 165 -28.00 -32.92 22.24
CA GLY A 165 -28.70 -31.96 23.09
C GLY A 165 -28.14 -31.88 24.53
N PRO A 166 -28.49 -30.83 25.30
CA PRO A 166 -27.95 -30.61 26.64
C PRO A 166 -28.18 -31.77 27.62
N GLU A 167 -29.27 -32.51 27.47
CA GLU A 167 -29.57 -33.70 28.30
C GLU A 167 -28.75 -34.95 27.94
N ASN A 168 -28.02 -34.91 26.82
CA ASN A 168 -27.27 -36.04 26.27
C ASN A 168 -25.75 -35.80 26.24
N GLU A 169 -25.25 -34.78 26.94
CA GLU A 169 -23.83 -34.42 26.98
C GLU A 169 -22.93 -35.58 27.45
N GLU A 170 -23.45 -36.46 28.31
CA GLU A 170 -22.76 -37.67 28.77
C GLU A 170 -22.42 -38.68 27.66
N PHE A 171 -23.11 -38.59 26.52
CA PHE A 171 -22.85 -39.42 25.35
C PHE A 171 -21.84 -38.80 24.38
N TYR A 172 -21.37 -37.58 24.65
CA TYR A 172 -20.39 -36.93 23.80
C TYR A 172 -19.01 -37.51 24.03
N THR A 173 -18.29 -37.73 22.94
CA THR A 173 -16.92 -38.25 22.98
C THR A 173 -15.93 -37.14 22.69
N ARG A 174 -14.95 -36.96 23.59
CA ARG A 174 -13.87 -36.01 23.37
C ARG A 174 -12.99 -36.49 22.22
N GLN A 175 -12.71 -35.62 21.28
CA GLN A 175 -11.74 -35.86 20.22
C GLN A 175 -10.41 -35.27 20.67
N ASP A 176 -9.46 -36.15 21.00
CA ASP A 176 -8.08 -35.77 21.21
C ASP A 176 -7.43 -35.68 19.82
N GLY A 177 -6.80 -34.55 19.49
CA GLY A 177 -6.19 -34.30 18.17
C GLY A 177 -4.97 -35.16 17.86
N SER A 178 -5.08 -36.48 17.94
CA SER A 178 -4.01 -37.42 17.59
C SER A 178 -3.80 -37.46 16.08
N GLN A 179 -2.56 -37.22 15.71
CA GLN A 179 -2.00 -37.18 14.36
C GLN A 179 -2.49 -38.34 13.49
N TYR A 180 -2.90 -38.02 12.26
CA TYR A 180 -2.98 -38.99 11.18
C TYR A 180 -1.57 -39.56 10.94
N GLU A 181 -1.31 -40.79 11.38
CA GLU A 181 -0.20 -41.57 10.83
C GLU A 181 -0.55 -41.96 9.40
N GLU A 182 0.28 -41.54 8.44
CA GLU A 182 0.23 -42.01 7.05
C GLU A 182 0.36 -43.54 7.00
N GLY A 183 -0.77 -44.22 6.89
CA GLY A 183 -0.84 -45.63 6.56
C GLY A 183 -0.64 -45.83 5.06
N SER A 184 0.59 -46.17 4.67
CA SER A 184 0.98 -46.66 3.35
C SER A 184 0.10 -47.81 2.84
N ALA A 185 -0.38 -47.70 1.60
CA ALA A 185 -0.55 -48.81 0.64
C ALA A 185 -0.66 -48.26 -0.78
#